data_AF-A0A146G6C7-F1
#
_entry.id   AF-A0A146G6C7-F1
#
_cell.length_a   1.000
_cell.length_b   1.000
_cell.length_c   1.000
_cell.angle_alpha   90.00
_cell.angle_beta   90.00
_cell.angle_gamma   90.00
#
_symmetry.space_group_name_H-M   'P 1'
#
loop_
_entity.id
_entity.type
_entity.pdbx_description
1 polymer ?
#
loop_
_entity_poly.entity_id
_entity_poly.type
_entity_poly.pdbx_seq_one_letter_code
_entity_poly.pdbx_strand_id
1 'polypeptide(L)'
;MNPELTSLLGSWCTIASVGLGLLAGFFTAIALFFTTQDSKNKERAMERDKMESRQVVAKLQKENSDNLVRYKELQQRVSWREITKEQDKILRSALAETRGTLNFVLVGNDPESQMYTYYLQQCFENWEIGANGFTLPNMIFVGMAITGDNPQMVSTVREAFSKAGIPFSEQGPVFRGGAAMLMTGTSLPNPDVTIYMGIKPR
;
A
#
# COMPACT_ATOMS: atom_id res chain seq x y z
N MET A 1 -56.33 -53.84 -67.07
CA MET A 1 -55.30 -53.81 -66.01
C MET A 1 -55.42 -55.08 -65.20
N ASN A 2 -54.31 -55.81 -64.99
CA ASN A 2 -54.34 -57.05 -64.22
C ASN A 2 -54.50 -56.71 -62.72
N PRO A 3 -55.58 -57.14 -62.05
CA PRO A 3 -55.85 -56.83 -60.65
C PRO A 3 -54.73 -57.31 -59.69
N GLU A 4 -54.01 -58.37 -60.07
CA GLU A 4 -52.85 -58.87 -59.30
C GLU A 4 -51.66 -57.90 -59.36
N LEU A 5 -51.48 -57.19 -60.48
CA LEU A 5 -50.37 -56.26 -60.67
C LEU A 5 -50.60 -54.96 -59.87
N THR A 6 -51.86 -54.54 -59.74
CA THR A 6 -52.25 -53.41 -58.89
C THR A 6 -52.14 -53.71 -57.39
N SER A 7 -52.41 -54.95 -56.94
CA SER A 7 -52.27 -55.31 -55.53
C SER A 7 -50.80 -55.44 -55.12
N LEU A 8 -49.95 -55.99 -56.01
CA LEU A 8 -48.51 -56.06 -55.82
C LEU A 8 -47.88 -54.66 -55.70
N LEU A 9 -48.23 -53.73 -56.60
CA LEU A 9 -47.77 -52.34 -56.53
C LEU A 9 -48.22 -51.63 -55.24
N GLY A 10 -49.46 -51.84 -54.79
CA GLY A 10 -49.95 -51.29 -53.52
C GLY A 10 -49.19 -51.82 -52.30
N SER A 11 -48.83 -53.11 -52.29
CA SER A 11 -48.06 -53.74 -51.22
C SER A 11 -46.62 -53.18 -51.15
N TRP A 12 -45.94 -53.05 -52.29
CA TRP A 12 -44.60 -52.46 -52.36
C TRP A 12 -44.59 -50.97 -51.96
N CYS A 13 -45.59 -50.18 -52.33
CA CYS A 13 -45.73 -48.80 -51.88
C CYS A 13 -45.92 -48.70 -50.36
N THR A 14 -46.65 -49.64 -49.74
CA THR A 14 -46.86 -49.67 -48.29
C THR A 14 -45.58 -50.10 -47.55
N ILE A 15 -44.84 -51.07 -48.08
CA ILE A 15 -43.54 -51.48 -47.52
C ILE A 15 -42.52 -50.32 -47.63
N ALA A 16 -42.49 -49.63 -48.78
CA ALA A 16 -41.60 -48.50 -48.99
C ALA A 16 -41.92 -47.31 -48.07
N SER A 17 -43.20 -47.00 -47.86
CA SER A 17 -43.61 -45.89 -46.97
C SER A 17 -43.31 -46.19 -45.50
N VAL A 18 -43.52 -47.43 -45.04
CA VAL A 18 -43.13 -47.86 -43.69
C VAL A 18 -41.61 -47.84 -43.53
N GLY A 19 -40.86 -48.33 -44.53
CA GLY A 19 -39.39 -48.31 -44.53
C GLY A 19 -38.82 -46.89 -44.49
N LEU A 20 -39.38 -45.95 -45.27
CA LEU A 20 -39.01 -44.53 -45.24
C LEU A 20 -39.34 -43.87 -43.90
N GLY A 21 -40.48 -44.21 -43.29
CA GLY A 21 -40.85 -43.71 -41.96
C GLY A 21 -39.87 -44.16 -40.87
N LEU A 22 -39.45 -45.42 -40.90
CA LEU A 22 -38.45 -45.96 -39.97
C LEU A 22 -37.07 -45.31 -40.16
N LEU A 23 -36.64 -45.09 -41.41
CA LEU A 23 -35.39 -44.39 -41.71
C LEU A 23 -35.43 -42.93 -41.23
N ALA A 24 -36.52 -42.21 -41.49
CA ALA A 24 -36.68 -40.83 -41.02
C ALA A 24 -36.66 -40.74 -39.48
N GLY A 25 -37.31 -41.68 -38.80
CA GLY A 25 -37.25 -41.79 -37.33
C GLY A 25 -35.84 -42.05 -36.82
N PHE A 26 -35.09 -42.94 -37.48
CA PHE A 26 -33.69 -43.25 -37.13
C PHE A 26 -32.77 -42.04 -37.31
N PHE A 27 -32.84 -41.34 -38.44
CA PHE A 27 -32.05 -40.11 -38.67
C PHE A 27 -32.39 -39.00 -37.67
N THR A 28 -33.66 -38.85 -37.31
CA THR A 28 -34.10 -37.88 -36.30
C THR A 28 -33.53 -38.21 -34.92
N ALA A 29 -33.54 -39.49 -34.52
CA ALA A 29 -32.95 -39.94 -33.26
C ALA A 29 -31.43 -39.72 -33.22
N ILE A 30 -30.73 -39.98 -34.33
CA ILE A 30 -29.29 -39.69 -34.46
C ILE A 30 -29.01 -38.19 -34.33
N ALA A 31 -29.78 -37.33 -35.02
CA ALA A 31 -29.62 -35.88 -34.94
C ALA A 31 -29.84 -35.36 -33.51
N LEU A 32 -30.86 -35.86 -32.81
CA LEU A 32 -31.11 -35.54 -31.39
C LEU A 32 -29.97 -36.00 -30.48
N PHE A 33 -29.39 -37.18 -30.73
CA PHE A 33 -28.25 -37.67 -29.96
C PHE A 33 -27.02 -36.76 -30.12
N PHE A 34 -26.72 -36.32 -31.35
CA PHE A 34 -25.58 -35.42 -31.58
C PHE A 34 -25.81 -34.02 -31.00
N THR A 35 -27.01 -33.45 -31.11
CA THR A 35 -27.30 -32.13 -30.53
C THR A 35 -27.29 -32.16 -29.01
N THR A 36 -27.79 -33.23 -28.38
CA THR A 36 -27.71 -33.41 -26.92
C THR A 36 -26.28 -33.63 -26.44
N GLN A 37 -25.44 -34.36 -27.18
CA GLN A 37 -24.01 -34.49 -26.90
C GLN A 37 -23.28 -33.14 -27.00
N ASP A 38 -23.52 -32.38 -28.08
CA ASP A 38 -22.91 -31.05 -28.26
C ASP A 38 -23.34 -30.08 -27.15
N SER A 39 -24.63 -30.06 -26.79
CA SER A 39 -25.13 -29.25 -25.67
C SER A 39 -24.46 -29.61 -24.35
N LYS A 40 -24.29 -30.90 -24.04
CA LYS A 40 -23.60 -31.36 -22.82
C LYS A 40 -22.13 -30.99 -22.82
N ASN A 41 -21.47 -31.06 -23.98
CA ASN A 41 -20.07 -30.66 -24.10
C ASN A 41 -19.88 -29.15 -23.93
N LYS A 42 -20.78 -28.33 -24.52
CA LYS A 42 -20.82 -26.88 -24.33
C LYS A 42 -21.09 -26.50 -22.88
N GLU A 43 -22.03 -27.17 -22.22
CA GLU A 43 -22.30 -26.95 -20.79
C GLU A 43 -21.08 -27.23 -19.93
N ARG A 44 -20.41 -28.37 -20.14
CA ARG A 44 -19.16 -28.72 -19.44
C ARG A 44 -18.03 -27.73 -19.72
N ALA A 45 -17.91 -27.23 -20.95
CA ALA A 45 -16.92 -26.21 -21.29
C ALA A 45 -17.21 -24.90 -20.56
N MET A 46 -18.47 -24.44 -20.57
CA MET A 46 -18.89 -23.24 -19.82
C MET A 46 -18.71 -23.40 -18.31
N GLU A 47 -18.96 -24.58 -17.75
CA GLU A 47 -18.71 -24.86 -16.34
C GLU A 47 -17.22 -24.80 -15.99
N ARG A 48 -16.35 -25.33 -16.86
CA ARG A 48 -14.89 -25.24 -16.70
C ARG A 48 -14.43 -23.78 -16.76
N ASP A 49 -14.82 -23.04 -17.78
CA ASP A 49 -14.46 -21.63 -17.95
C ASP A 49 -14.94 -20.79 -16.75
N LYS A 50 -16.15 -21.10 -16.24
CA LYS A 50 -16.70 -20.45 -15.03
C LYS A 50 -15.90 -20.80 -13.78
N MET A 51 -15.44 -22.04 -13.63
CA MET A 51 -14.58 -22.45 -12.52
C MET A 51 -13.20 -21.79 -12.60
N GLU A 52 -12.57 -21.77 -13.77
CA GLU A 52 -11.27 -21.11 -14.00
C GLU A 52 -11.37 -19.61 -13.73
N SER A 53 -12.41 -18.95 -14.25
CA SER A 53 -12.67 -17.54 -14.00
C SER A 53 -12.86 -17.26 -12.50
N ARG A 54 -13.59 -18.12 -11.79
CA ARG A 54 -13.75 -18.00 -10.32
C ARG A 54 -12.42 -18.18 -9.58
N GLN A 55 -11.56 -19.10 -10.02
CA GLN A 55 -10.25 -19.30 -9.43
C GLN A 55 -9.34 -18.10 -9.65
N VAL A 56 -9.33 -17.52 -10.86
CA VAL A 56 -8.57 -16.30 -11.17
C VAL A 56 -9.07 -15.12 -10.34
N VAL A 57 -10.38 -14.91 -10.26
CA VAL A 57 -10.96 -13.83 -9.44
C VAL A 57 -10.60 -14.01 -7.97
N ALA A 58 -10.71 -15.22 -7.42
CA ALA A 58 -10.34 -15.50 -6.03
C ALA A 58 -8.85 -15.24 -5.77
N LYS A 59 -7.97 -15.62 -6.72
CA LYS A 59 -6.53 -15.36 -6.64
C LYS A 59 -6.23 -13.87 -6.63
N LEU A 60 -6.82 -13.11 -7.55
CA LEU A 60 -6.63 -11.65 -7.63
C LEU A 60 -7.17 -10.93 -6.40
N GLN A 61 -8.30 -11.37 -5.84
CA GLN A 61 -8.83 -10.82 -4.60
C GLN A 61 -7.88 -11.04 -3.43
N LYS A 62 -7.30 -12.25 -3.32
CA LYS A 62 -6.29 -12.56 -2.32
C LYS A 62 -5.03 -11.72 -2.49
N GLU A 63 -4.50 -11.62 -3.71
CA GLU A 63 -3.32 -10.79 -3.98
C GLU A 63 -3.58 -9.32 -3.66
N ASN A 64 -4.78 -8.80 -3.96
CA ASN A 64 -5.17 -7.44 -3.63
C ASN A 64 -5.25 -7.23 -2.10
N SER A 65 -5.85 -8.18 -1.36
CA SER A 65 -5.88 -8.09 0.11
C SER A 65 -4.47 -8.12 0.72
N ASP A 66 -3.60 -8.99 0.21
CA ASP A 66 -2.22 -9.12 0.68
C ASP A 66 -1.41 -7.85 0.39
N ASN A 67 -1.58 -7.26 -0.81
CA ASN A 67 -0.95 -6.00 -1.18
C ASN A 67 -1.45 -4.83 -0.32
N LEU A 68 -2.74 -4.79 0.01
CA LEU A 68 -3.32 -3.76 0.85
C LEU A 68 -2.79 -3.84 2.30
N VAL A 69 -2.60 -5.05 2.83
CA VAL A 69 -1.96 -5.27 4.13
C VAL A 69 -0.52 -4.76 4.10
N ARG A 70 0.27 -5.17 3.10
CA ARG A 70 1.67 -4.71 2.94
C ARG A 70 1.77 -3.20 2.81
N TYR A 71 0.86 -2.59 2.05
CA TYR A 71 0.81 -1.14 1.91
C TYR A 71 0.57 -0.46 3.25
N LYS A 72 -0.38 -0.95 4.05
CA LYS A 72 -0.65 -0.41 5.41
C LYS A 72 0.54 -0.60 6.35
N GLU A 73 1.22 -1.74 6.30
CA GLU A 73 2.44 -1.97 7.08
C GLU A 73 3.56 -1.01 6.68
N LEU A 74 3.75 -0.78 5.38
CA LEU A 74 4.71 0.21 4.89
C LEU A 74 4.32 1.63 5.31
N GLN A 75 3.04 1.97 5.23
CA GLN A 75 2.54 3.27 5.67
C GLN A 75 2.79 3.48 7.17
N GLN A 76 2.47 2.50 8.03
CA GLN A 76 2.78 2.55 9.46
C GLN A 76 4.29 2.63 9.74
N ARG A 77 5.09 2.00 8.87
CA ARG A 77 6.56 2.07 8.95
C ARG A 77 7.10 3.46 8.57
N VAL A 78 6.37 4.25 7.79
CA VAL A 78 6.79 5.60 7.36
C VAL A 78 6.14 6.70 8.20
N SER A 79 4.96 6.44 8.78
CA SER A 79 4.13 7.45 9.44
C SER A 79 4.77 8.12 10.67
N TRP A 80 5.76 7.51 11.30
CA TRP A 80 6.40 8.06 12.50
C TRP A 80 7.25 9.33 12.24
N ARG A 81 7.47 9.68 10.96
CA ARG A 81 8.14 10.93 10.50
C ARG A 81 7.27 11.79 9.59
N GLU A 82 5.97 11.56 9.58
CA GLU A 82 5.05 12.49 8.95
C GLU A 82 4.47 13.38 10.04
N ILE A 83 4.54 14.69 9.84
CA ILE A 83 3.78 15.63 10.67
C ILE A 83 2.41 15.75 10.03
N THR A 84 1.39 15.22 10.71
CA THR A 84 0.02 15.38 10.22
C THR A 84 -0.42 16.84 10.31
N LYS A 85 -1.46 17.22 9.56
CA LYS A 85 -2.00 18.59 9.60
C LYS A 85 -2.49 18.97 11.00
N GLU A 86 -3.00 18.00 11.74
CA GLU A 86 -3.44 18.15 13.13
C GLU A 86 -2.25 18.41 14.05
N GLN A 87 -1.16 17.66 13.88
CA GLN A 87 0.08 17.86 14.65
C GLN A 87 0.70 19.24 14.37
N ASP A 88 0.77 19.63 13.09
CA ASP A 88 1.22 20.96 12.67
C ASP A 88 0.39 22.08 13.33
N LYS A 89 -0.94 21.95 13.28
CA LYS A 89 -1.85 22.90 13.93
C LYS A 89 -1.60 22.98 15.45
N ILE A 90 -1.41 21.85 16.13
CA ILE A 90 -1.13 21.82 17.57
C ILE A 90 0.21 22.46 17.88
N LEU A 91 1.28 22.12 17.14
CA LEU A 91 2.61 22.69 17.31
C LEU A 91 2.59 24.21 17.12
N ARG A 92 2.01 24.68 16.01
CA ARG A 92 1.89 26.11 15.72
C ARG A 92 1.12 26.86 16.78
N SER A 93 0.00 26.28 17.25
CA SER A 93 -0.78 26.88 18.34
C SER A 93 -0.03 26.91 19.66
N ALA A 94 0.71 25.85 20.00
CA ALA A 94 1.46 25.77 21.26
C ALA A 94 2.68 26.70 21.27
N LEU A 95 3.25 27.00 20.11
CA LEU A 95 4.46 27.80 19.94
C LEU A 95 4.20 29.22 19.44
N ALA A 96 2.94 29.61 19.20
CA ALA A 96 2.58 30.88 18.55
C ALA A 96 3.13 32.13 19.27
N GLU A 97 3.10 32.12 20.60
CA GLU A 97 3.52 33.25 21.44
C GLU A 97 5.01 33.18 21.84
N THR A 98 5.67 32.06 21.55
CA THR A 98 7.06 31.83 21.93
C THR A 98 7.97 32.12 20.75
N ARG A 99 9.08 32.83 21.01
CA ARG A 99 10.15 33.05 20.05
C ARG A 99 11.46 32.63 20.68
N GLY A 100 12.34 32.08 19.86
CA GLY A 100 13.65 31.62 20.30
C GLY A 100 14.52 31.21 19.12
N THR A 101 15.71 30.75 19.46
CA THR A 101 16.66 30.20 18.50
C THR A 101 16.61 28.68 18.57
N LEU A 102 16.45 28.04 17.41
CA LEU A 102 16.33 26.59 17.29
C LEU A 102 17.39 26.08 16.33
N ASN A 103 18.10 25.02 16.71
CA ASN A 103 19.04 24.36 15.82
C ASN A 103 18.58 22.93 15.52
N PHE A 104 18.31 22.61 14.26
CA PHE A 104 18.04 21.25 13.83
C PHE A 104 19.36 20.55 13.48
N VAL A 105 19.61 19.40 14.09
CA VAL A 105 20.81 18.60 13.84
C VAL A 105 20.37 17.23 13.33
N LEU A 106 20.51 17.01 12.03
CA LEU A 106 19.99 15.82 11.35
C LEU A 106 21.09 14.90 10.82
N VAL A 107 20.78 13.62 10.67
CA VAL A 107 21.66 12.67 9.98
C VAL A 107 21.69 13.03 8.48
N GLY A 108 22.82 13.59 8.03
CA GLY A 108 22.96 14.19 6.70
C GLY A 108 22.85 13.17 5.55
N ASN A 109 23.15 11.90 5.79
CA ASN A 109 23.01 10.83 4.81
C ASN A 109 21.67 10.06 4.88
N ASP A 110 20.71 10.53 5.69
CA ASP A 110 19.36 9.98 5.76
C ASP A 110 18.34 10.93 5.09
N PRO A 111 17.82 10.62 3.88
CA PRO A 111 16.85 11.47 3.20
C PRO A 111 15.53 11.60 3.98
N GLU A 112 15.16 10.59 4.79
CA GLU A 112 13.97 10.69 5.63
C GLU A 112 14.18 11.73 6.75
N SER A 113 15.39 11.85 7.31
CA SER A 113 15.68 12.84 8.35
C SER A 113 15.66 14.25 7.77
N GLN A 114 16.15 14.41 6.55
CA GLN A 114 16.10 15.68 5.82
C GLN A 114 14.66 16.13 5.57
N MET A 115 13.81 15.24 5.05
CA MET A 115 12.39 15.56 4.80
C MET A 115 11.64 15.87 6.09
N TYR A 116 11.86 15.11 7.16
CA TYR A 116 11.23 15.39 8.44
C TYR A 116 11.67 16.74 9.04
N THR A 117 12.96 17.06 8.93
CA THR A 117 13.49 18.37 9.31
C THR A 117 12.78 19.49 8.56
N TYR A 118 12.62 19.34 7.24
CA TYR A 118 11.94 20.33 6.41
C TYR A 118 10.51 20.60 6.88
N TYR A 119 9.73 19.55 7.17
CA TYR A 119 8.37 19.72 7.70
C TYR A 119 8.37 20.37 9.08
N LEU A 120 9.30 19.99 9.96
CA LEU A 120 9.44 20.63 11.27
C LEU A 120 9.75 22.11 11.15
N GLN A 121 10.67 22.51 10.26
CA GLN A 121 11.02 23.92 10.06
C GLN A 121 9.79 24.77 9.72
N GLN A 122 8.84 24.22 8.96
CA GLN A 122 7.59 24.92 8.64
C GLN A 122 6.72 25.14 9.88
N CYS A 123 6.76 24.26 10.89
CA CYS A 123 6.02 24.45 12.14
C CYS A 123 6.56 25.60 13.01
N PHE A 124 7.79 26.08 12.74
CA PHE A 124 8.54 27.05 13.55
C PHE A 124 8.71 28.42 12.87
N GLU A 125 7.70 28.91 12.14
CA GLU A 125 7.78 30.16 11.35
C GLU A 125 8.26 31.42 12.10
N ASN A 126 8.01 31.51 13.42
CA ASN A 126 8.38 32.67 14.23
C ASN A 126 9.74 32.52 14.95
N TRP A 127 10.48 31.45 14.66
CA TRP A 127 11.74 31.14 15.33
C TRP A 127 12.92 31.38 14.39
N GLU A 128 14.07 31.71 14.97
CA GLU A 128 15.31 31.74 14.21
C GLU A 128 15.86 30.31 14.13
N ILE A 129 15.95 29.78 12.91
CA ILE A 129 16.25 28.37 12.69
C ILE A 129 17.63 28.21 12.06
N GLY A 130 18.52 27.51 12.77
CA GLY A 130 19.70 26.86 12.22
C GLY A 130 19.40 25.41 11.82
N ALA A 131 20.11 24.90 10.82
CA ALA A 131 20.00 23.50 10.42
C ALA A 131 21.36 22.98 9.97
N ASN A 132 21.74 21.84 10.52
CA ASN A 132 23.02 21.19 10.28
C ASN A 132 22.81 19.71 10.03
N GLY A 133 23.38 19.24 8.92
CA GLY A 133 23.60 17.82 8.69
C GLY A 133 24.87 17.38 9.40
N PHE A 134 24.83 16.24 10.07
CA PHE A 134 26.03 15.56 10.55
C PHE A 134 26.07 14.14 9.99
N THR A 135 27.27 13.65 9.72
CA THR A 135 27.50 12.24 9.34
C THR A 135 28.55 11.67 10.27
N LEU A 136 28.23 10.56 10.94
CA LEU A 136 29.18 9.82 11.76
C LEU A 136 29.49 8.47 11.11
N PRO A 137 30.75 8.19 10.79
CA PRO A 137 31.16 6.84 10.39
C PRO A 137 30.84 5.87 11.54
N ASN A 138 30.16 4.76 11.24
CA ASN A 138 29.90 3.67 12.18
C ASN A 138 29.01 3.99 13.39
N MET A 139 28.34 5.15 13.42
CA MET A 139 27.32 5.44 14.43
C MET A 139 25.97 5.70 13.78
N ILE A 140 24.96 5.14 14.41
CA ILE A 140 23.57 5.29 14.00
C ILE A 140 22.87 6.05 15.13
N PHE A 141 22.51 7.30 14.87
CA PHE A 141 21.59 8.02 15.75
C PHE A 141 20.16 7.62 15.37
N VAL A 142 19.28 7.36 16.35
CA VAL A 142 17.92 6.86 16.11
C VAL A 142 16.91 7.77 16.80
N GLY A 143 15.82 8.10 16.10
CA GLY A 143 14.70 8.85 16.66
C GLY A 143 14.92 10.36 16.68
N MET A 144 14.33 11.04 17.66
CA MET A 144 14.44 12.48 17.82
C MET A 144 14.77 12.82 19.27
N ALA A 145 15.65 13.79 19.51
CA ALA A 145 15.97 14.26 20.85
C ALA A 145 15.92 15.79 20.91
N ILE A 146 15.42 16.33 22.02
CA ILE A 146 15.27 17.78 22.22
C ILE A 146 16.12 18.19 23.41
N THR A 147 17.16 18.98 23.18
CA THR A 147 18.09 19.50 24.21
C THR A 147 18.26 21.01 24.05
N GLY A 148 19.04 21.67 24.89
CA GLY A 148 19.33 23.10 24.75
C GLY A 148 19.87 23.69 26.04
N ASP A 149 20.45 24.88 25.95
CA ASP A 149 21.04 25.59 27.09
C ASP A 149 19.99 26.37 27.89
N ASN A 150 18.82 26.64 27.28
CA ASN A 150 17.70 27.33 27.91
C ASN A 150 16.64 26.32 28.40
N PRO A 151 16.63 25.91 29.69
CA PRO A 151 15.76 24.85 30.17
C PRO A 151 14.28 25.17 30.06
N GLN A 152 13.91 26.46 30.18
CA GLN A 152 12.52 26.88 30.02
C GLN A 152 12.07 26.69 28.57
N MET A 153 12.89 27.11 27.61
CA MET A 153 12.57 26.95 26.19
C MET A 153 12.52 25.48 25.78
N VAL A 154 13.47 24.68 26.25
CA VAL A 154 13.47 23.22 26.05
C VAL A 154 12.19 22.61 26.59
N SER A 155 11.76 22.98 27.80
CA SER A 155 10.51 22.50 28.39
C SER A 155 9.30 22.89 27.54
N THR A 156 9.21 24.13 27.08
CA THR A 156 8.13 24.60 26.21
C THR A 156 8.06 23.81 24.90
N VAL A 157 9.19 23.56 24.24
CA VAL A 157 9.23 22.76 23.01
C VAL A 157 8.84 21.31 23.29
N ARG A 158 9.35 20.69 24.36
CA ARG A 158 8.99 19.32 24.76
C ARG A 158 7.49 19.19 25.05
N GLU A 159 6.91 20.17 25.73
CA GLU A 159 5.48 20.20 26.02
C GLU A 159 4.66 20.31 24.72
N ALA A 160 5.07 21.17 23.78
CA ALA A 160 4.42 21.30 22.48
C ALA A 160 4.45 19.99 21.68
N PHE A 161 5.59 19.30 21.62
CA PHE A 161 5.71 18.00 20.96
C PHE A 161 4.87 16.92 21.65
N SER A 162 4.86 16.92 22.99
CA SER A 162 4.03 15.99 23.78
C SER A 162 2.54 16.20 23.52
N LYS A 163 2.09 17.47 23.47
CA LYS A 163 0.70 17.84 23.12
C LYS A 163 0.34 17.41 21.71
N ALA A 164 1.27 17.50 20.76
CA ALA A 164 1.09 17.01 19.39
C ALA A 164 1.20 15.48 19.27
N GLY A 165 1.50 14.76 20.36
CA GLY A 165 1.69 13.31 20.34
C GLY A 165 2.91 12.88 19.50
N ILE A 166 3.90 13.75 19.32
CA ILE A 166 5.12 13.45 18.58
C ILE A 166 6.14 12.88 19.57
N PRO A 167 6.62 11.64 19.38
CA PRO A 167 7.55 11.01 20.30
C PRO A 167 8.95 11.63 20.20
N PHE A 168 9.59 11.88 21.33
CA PHE A 168 10.98 12.32 21.43
C PHE A 168 11.67 11.72 22.65
N SER A 169 13.00 11.69 22.61
CA SER A 169 13.86 11.39 23.74
C SER A 169 14.22 12.67 24.48
N GLU A 170 14.16 12.62 25.81
CA GLU A 170 14.68 13.69 26.67
C GLU A 170 16.21 13.68 26.77
N GLN A 171 16.81 12.54 26.44
CA GLN A 171 18.25 12.34 26.44
C GLN A 171 18.75 12.66 25.03
N GLY A 172 19.68 13.62 24.94
CA GLY A 172 20.40 13.91 23.70
C GLY A 172 21.17 12.68 23.20
N PRO A 173 21.59 12.67 21.92
CA PRO A 173 22.52 11.67 21.43
C PRO A 173 23.74 11.56 22.34
N VAL A 174 23.99 10.37 22.87
CA VAL A 174 25.23 10.08 23.58
C VAL A 174 26.29 9.78 22.53
N PHE A 175 27.00 10.82 22.10
CA PHE A 175 28.20 10.64 21.28
C PHE A 175 29.29 10.04 22.17
N ARG A 176 29.62 8.75 21.98
CA ARG A 176 30.78 8.16 22.64
C ARG A 176 32.03 8.86 22.10
N GLY A 177 32.74 9.57 22.98
CA GLY A 177 33.87 10.41 22.61
C GLY A 177 34.92 9.68 21.77
N GLY A 178 35.46 10.37 20.76
CA GLY A 178 36.49 9.87 19.85
C GLY A 178 36.12 9.89 18.36
N ALA A 179 34.86 10.13 18.00
CA ALA A 179 34.43 10.27 16.61
C ALA A 179 34.57 11.73 16.14
N ALA A 180 35.29 11.95 15.03
CA ALA A 180 35.26 13.22 14.32
C ALA A 180 33.90 13.36 13.63
N MET A 181 33.16 14.42 13.96
CA MET A 181 31.88 14.71 13.34
C MET A 181 32.10 15.73 12.22
N LEU A 182 31.74 15.35 11.00
CA LEU A 182 31.65 16.32 9.91
C LEU A 182 30.24 16.93 9.95
N MET A 183 30.19 18.22 10.24
CA MET A 183 28.96 19.01 10.17
C MET A 183 28.95 19.83 8.89
N THR A 184 27.80 19.90 8.22
CA THR A 184 27.57 20.75 7.05
C THR A 184 26.25 21.50 7.24
N GLY A 185 26.27 22.82 7.15
CA GLY A 185 25.07 23.64 7.29
C GLY A 185 25.32 24.94 8.04
N THR A 186 24.24 25.62 8.38
CA THR A 186 24.25 26.86 9.15
C THR A 186 23.88 26.55 10.59
N SER A 187 24.88 26.54 11.47
CA SER A 187 24.65 26.45 12.92
C SER A 187 24.56 27.82 13.53
N LEU A 188 23.52 28.03 14.33
CA LEU A 188 23.45 29.17 15.23
C LEU A 188 24.40 28.93 16.41
N PRO A 189 25.19 29.92 16.82
CA PRO A 189 25.94 29.85 18.07
C PRO A 189 24.98 29.94 19.27
N ASN A 190 25.13 29.05 20.25
CA ASN A 190 24.36 29.02 21.50
C ASN A 190 22.83 29.05 21.32
N PRO A 191 22.24 28.10 20.57
CA PRO A 191 20.79 28.05 20.38
C PRO A 191 20.07 27.75 21.69
N ASP A 192 18.90 28.37 21.91
CA ASP A 192 18.04 28.08 23.07
C ASP A 192 17.65 26.60 23.13
N VAL A 193 17.35 26.03 21.95
CA VAL A 193 16.96 24.63 21.78
C VAL A 193 17.69 24.03 20.58
N THR A 194 18.11 22.77 20.72
CA THR A 194 18.66 21.93 19.67
C THR A 194 17.81 20.66 19.54
N ILE A 195 17.33 20.38 18.33
CA ILE A 195 16.57 19.17 18.01
C ILE A 195 17.44 18.27 17.15
N TYR A 196 17.82 17.11 17.69
CA TYR A 196 18.52 16.09 16.96
C TYR A 196 17.54 15.15 16.27
N MET A 197 17.78 14.83 14.99
CA MET A 197 17.00 13.88 14.21
C MET A 197 17.89 12.78 13.65
N GLY A 198 17.59 11.56 14.06
CA GLY A 198 18.29 10.34 13.70
C GLY A 198 17.52 9.50 12.70
N ILE A 199 18.06 8.34 12.40
CA ILE A 199 17.48 7.30 11.55
C ILE A 199 16.34 6.55 12.26
N LYS A 200 15.69 5.64 11.53
CA LYS A 200 14.57 4.85 12.03
C LYS A 200 14.98 3.82 13.08
N PRO A 201 14.22 3.67 14.19
CA PRO A 201 14.35 2.50 15.06
C PRO A 201 14.01 1.24 14.26
N ARG A 202 14.96 0.31 14.16
CA ARG A 202 14.76 -0.98 13.48
C ARG A 202 13.89 -1.93 14.29
#